data_AF-J3G8W6-F1
#
_entry.id   AF-J3G8W6-F1
#
_cell.length_a   1.000
_cell.length_b   1.000
_cell.length_c   1.000
_cell.angle_alpha   90.00
_cell.angle_beta   90.00
_cell.angle_gamma   90.00
#
_symmetry.space_group_name_H-M   'P 1'
#
loop_
_entity.id
_entity.type
_entity.pdbx_description
1 polymer ?
#
loop_
_entity_poly.entity_id
_entity_poly.type
_entity_poly.pdbx_seq_one_letter_code
_entity_poly.pdbx_strand_id
1 'polypeptide(L)'
;MSKSLYSYSDPRILALKKTRPGFAVEVLLTEQLQKFGVNPFNTYLNTLVDVRYDDVESSRTLFDETLEWVEKEQLPNYVQGINGVFKRQFSFASKDRVAGLDLLSFEDLVVQIVRVLTSTPSVNLSKRSVKSLSFEEVHRAVKYGMPEVDINAVYITSFIEDSGERKVLHSRSLAEDLYGYLQHNEIPFYHGEHIGVFSVAYSAKDEHMHTQVTTQDISRLVIDIVPDFLI
;
A
#
# COMPACT_ATOMS: atom_id res chain seq x y z
N MET A 1 25.20 11.60 2.42
CA MET A 1 24.40 10.91 3.46
C MET A 1 22.94 11.08 3.08
N SER A 2 22.28 10.01 2.64
CA SER A 2 20.84 10.06 2.36
C SER A 2 20.10 10.24 3.71
N LYS A 3 19.12 11.14 3.74
CA LYS A 3 18.31 11.42 4.91
C LYS A 3 17.32 10.27 5.07
N SER A 4 17.31 9.60 6.20
CA SER A 4 16.34 8.53 6.49
C SER A 4 14.92 9.05 6.27
N LEU A 5 14.17 8.39 5.39
CA LEU A 5 12.76 8.69 5.10
C LEU A 5 11.87 8.41 6.30
N TYR A 6 12.30 7.49 7.16
CA TYR A 6 11.52 7.02 8.31
C TYR A 6 12.29 7.21 9.61
N SER A 7 11.55 7.51 10.67
CA SER A 7 12.06 7.43 12.04
C SER A 7 11.72 6.07 12.63
N TYR A 8 12.72 5.40 13.20
CA TYR A 8 12.55 4.08 13.83
C TYR A 8 11.61 4.10 15.04
N SER A 9 11.46 5.27 15.69
CA SER A 9 10.59 5.46 16.84
C SER A 9 9.22 6.04 16.47
N ASP A 10 8.90 6.17 15.18
CA ASP A 10 7.59 6.63 14.73
C ASP A 10 6.52 5.62 15.17
N PRO A 11 5.50 6.05 15.95
CA PRO A 11 4.40 5.18 16.37
C PRO A 11 3.73 4.44 15.21
N ARG A 12 3.64 5.08 14.03
CA ARG A 12 3.06 4.49 12.83
C ARG A 12 3.90 3.32 12.31
N ILE A 13 5.22 3.48 12.29
CA ILE A 13 6.15 2.40 11.91
C ILE A 13 6.05 1.24 12.89
N LEU A 14 5.96 1.54 14.19
CA LEU A 14 5.76 0.52 15.22
C LEU A 14 4.43 -0.22 15.07
N ALA A 15 3.35 0.47 14.66
CA ALA A 15 2.07 -0.15 14.35
C ALA A 15 2.17 -1.04 13.11
N LEU A 16 2.74 -0.55 12.01
CA LEU A 16 2.97 -1.32 10.78
C LEU A 16 3.77 -2.61 11.03
N LYS A 17 4.81 -2.55 11.87
CA LYS A 17 5.60 -3.72 12.29
C LYS A 17 4.78 -4.81 13.00
N LYS A 18 3.66 -4.44 13.63
CA LYS A 18 2.73 -5.37 14.28
C LYS A 18 1.65 -5.90 13.32
N THR A 19 1.57 -5.37 12.10
CA THR A 19 0.69 -5.90 11.04
C THR A 19 1.37 -7.04 10.28
N ARG A 20 0.85 -7.39 9.08
CA ARG A 20 1.51 -8.34 8.18
C ARG A 20 2.61 -7.65 7.37
N PRO A 21 3.71 -8.35 7.04
CA PRO A 21 4.79 -7.80 6.22
C PRO A 21 4.30 -7.25 4.88
N GLY A 22 3.42 -8.00 4.19
CA GLY A 22 2.80 -7.57 2.93
C GLY A 22 2.09 -6.22 3.05
N PHE A 23 1.19 -6.07 4.03
CA PHE A 23 0.48 -4.82 4.26
C PHE A 23 1.44 -3.67 4.63
N ALA A 24 2.43 -3.93 5.47
CA ALA A 24 3.42 -2.92 5.84
C ALA A 24 4.24 -2.43 4.64
N VAL A 25 4.65 -3.35 3.76
CA VAL A 25 5.35 -3.03 2.50
C VAL A 25 4.45 -2.25 1.55
N GLU A 26 3.21 -2.69 1.36
CA GLU A 26 2.22 -2.01 0.52
C GLU A 26 2.05 -0.55 0.92
N VAL A 27 1.83 -0.28 2.21
CA VAL A 27 1.68 1.08 2.74
C VAL A 27 2.93 1.92 2.46
N LEU A 28 4.10 1.45 2.89
CA LEU A 28 5.33 2.25 2.82
C LEU A 28 5.79 2.49 1.39
N LEU A 29 5.68 1.47 0.54
CA LEU A 29 6.11 1.52 -0.85
C LEU A 29 5.18 2.43 -1.67
N THR A 30 3.87 2.25 -1.55
CA THR A 30 2.89 3.03 -2.31
C THR A 30 2.99 4.52 -2.02
N GLU A 31 3.15 4.92 -0.75
CA GLU A 31 3.28 6.33 -0.39
C GLU A 31 4.52 7.02 -0.99
N GLN A 32 5.64 6.29 -1.10
CA GLN A 32 6.84 6.85 -1.69
C GLN A 32 6.76 6.87 -3.22
N LEU A 33 6.18 5.82 -3.82
CA LEU A 33 6.05 5.71 -5.26
C LEU A 33 4.99 6.63 -5.87
N GLN A 34 3.96 7.00 -5.09
CA GLN A 34 2.94 7.95 -5.53
C GLN A 34 3.54 9.31 -5.95
N LYS A 35 4.63 9.74 -5.29
CA LYS A 35 5.37 10.98 -5.64
C LYS A 35 5.96 10.95 -7.05
N PHE A 36 6.17 9.76 -7.59
CA PHE A 36 6.68 9.52 -8.94
C PHE A 36 5.58 9.11 -9.92
N GLY A 37 4.31 9.07 -9.50
CA GLY A 37 3.21 8.54 -10.31
C GLY A 37 3.36 7.06 -10.64
N VAL A 38 4.04 6.29 -9.78
CA VAL A 38 4.33 4.86 -9.98
C VAL A 38 3.42 4.03 -9.09
N ASN A 39 2.77 3.02 -9.67
CA ASN A 39 1.99 2.05 -8.91
C ASN A 39 2.82 0.76 -8.74
N PRO A 40 3.10 0.32 -7.49
CA PRO A 40 3.98 -0.82 -7.24
C PRO A 40 3.44 -2.17 -7.73
N PHE A 41 2.14 -2.28 -7.97
CA PHE A 41 1.47 -3.52 -8.37
C PHE A 41 1.39 -3.73 -9.88
N ASN A 42 1.69 -2.71 -10.68
CA ASN A 42 1.70 -2.77 -12.14
C ASN A 42 2.99 -2.20 -12.77
N THR A 43 3.99 -1.97 -11.94
CA THR A 43 5.34 -1.61 -12.34
C THR A 43 6.26 -2.76 -11.95
N TYR A 44 7.25 -3.05 -12.79
CA TYR A 44 8.03 -4.27 -12.71
C TYR A 44 9.52 -3.96 -12.58
N LEU A 45 10.20 -4.72 -11.72
CA LEU A 45 11.64 -4.90 -11.80
C LEU A 45 11.90 -6.04 -12.79
N ASN A 46 12.53 -5.72 -13.92
CA ASN A 46 12.94 -6.70 -14.91
C ASN A 46 14.43 -6.94 -14.79
N THR A 47 14.84 -8.19 -14.94
CA THR A 47 16.24 -8.61 -14.88
C THR A 47 16.60 -9.37 -16.14
N LEU A 48 17.66 -8.93 -16.83
CA LEU A 48 18.22 -9.63 -17.97
C LEU A 48 19.03 -10.87 -17.53
N VAL A 49 19.11 -11.86 -18.42
CA VAL A 49 20.04 -12.99 -18.29
C VAL A 49 21.50 -12.50 -18.35
N ASP A 50 21.80 -11.59 -19.30
CA ASP A 50 23.13 -11.00 -19.52
C ASP A 50 22.93 -9.61 -20.18
N VAL A 51 23.83 -8.65 -19.92
CA VAL A 51 23.86 -7.32 -20.56
C VAL A 51 23.96 -7.34 -22.08
N ARG A 52 24.38 -8.47 -22.67
CA ARG A 52 24.61 -8.62 -24.12
C ARG A 52 23.33 -8.89 -24.92
N TYR A 53 22.27 -9.36 -24.27
CA TYR A 53 21.02 -9.74 -24.91
C TYR A 53 19.85 -9.08 -24.19
N ASP A 54 18.77 -8.79 -24.91
CA ASP A 54 17.54 -8.22 -24.33
C ASP A 54 16.62 -9.31 -23.72
N ASP A 55 17.16 -10.51 -23.49
CA ASP A 55 16.43 -11.64 -22.92
C ASP A 55 16.20 -11.43 -21.43
N VAL A 56 14.93 -11.21 -21.05
CA VAL A 56 14.52 -10.99 -19.66
C VAL A 56 14.35 -12.35 -18.97
N GLU A 57 15.16 -12.60 -17.93
CA GLU A 57 15.13 -13.80 -17.09
C GLU A 57 13.94 -13.76 -16.12
N SER A 58 13.75 -12.62 -15.46
CA SER A 58 12.73 -12.45 -14.42
C SER A 58 12.05 -11.09 -14.50
N SER A 59 10.79 -11.07 -14.09
CA SER A 59 9.97 -9.86 -14.06
C SER A 59 8.98 -9.96 -12.91
N ARG A 60 9.16 -9.12 -11.90
CA ARG A 60 8.36 -9.11 -10.67
C ARG A 60 7.80 -7.72 -10.43
N THR A 61 6.62 -7.63 -9.81
CA THR A 61 6.09 -6.32 -9.42
C THR A 61 7.03 -5.69 -8.40
N LEU A 62 7.09 -4.35 -8.35
CA LEU A 62 7.90 -3.66 -7.33
C LEU A 62 7.45 -4.03 -5.91
N PHE A 63 6.15 -4.31 -5.73
CA PHE A 63 5.60 -4.84 -4.48
C PHE A 63 6.20 -6.21 -4.11
N ASP A 64 6.06 -7.21 -4.99
CA ASP A 64 6.53 -8.59 -4.71
C ASP A 64 8.04 -8.61 -4.46
N GLU A 65 8.76 -7.81 -5.24
CA GLU A 65 10.21 -7.66 -5.13
C GLU A 65 10.61 -7.07 -3.77
N THR A 66 9.97 -5.97 -3.35
CA THR A 66 10.26 -5.34 -2.05
C THR A 66 9.89 -6.26 -0.89
N LEU A 67 8.75 -6.95 -1.00
CA LEU A 67 8.28 -7.89 0.03
C LEU A 67 9.28 -9.02 0.25
N GLU A 68 9.84 -9.59 -0.83
CA GLU A 68 10.82 -10.68 -0.70
C GLU A 68 12.08 -10.24 0.06
N TRP A 69 12.59 -9.02 -0.17
CA TRP A 69 13.73 -8.49 0.57
C TRP A 69 13.44 -8.30 2.06
N VAL A 70 12.21 -7.85 2.40
CA VAL A 70 11.76 -7.74 3.78
C VAL A 70 11.63 -9.12 4.43
N GLU A 71 11.05 -10.10 3.75
CA GLU A 71 10.90 -11.47 4.25
C GLU A 71 12.23 -12.21 4.43
N LYS A 72 13.21 -11.95 3.55
CA LYS A 72 14.59 -12.45 3.69
C LYS A 72 15.39 -11.73 4.77
N GLU A 73 14.89 -10.59 5.26
CA GLU A 73 15.61 -9.65 6.12
C GLU A 73 16.99 -9.24 5.54
N GLN A 74 17.06 -9.09 4.22
CA GLN A 74 18.29 -8.77 3.48
C GLN A 74 18.14 -7.49 2.67
N LEU A 75 19.26 -6.81 2.44
CA LEU A 75 19.29 -5.64 1.57
C LEU A 75 19.34 -6.08 0.10
N PRO A 76 18.65 -5.37 -0.81
CA PRO A 76 18.74 -5.63 -2.24
C PRO A 76 20.17 -5.47 -2.74
N ASN A 77 20.47 -6.17 -3.82
CA ASN A 77 21.80 -6.21 -4.45
C ASN A 77 21.69 -6.08 -5.97
N TYR A 78 20.88 -5.14 -6.44
CA TYR A 78 20.60 -4.96 -7.86
C TYR A 78 21.85 -4.57 -8.63
N VAL A 79 22.00 -5.14 -9.83
CA VAL A 79 23.14 -4.90 -10.71
C VAL A 79 22.72 -3.94 -11.82
N GLN A 80 23.38 -2.80 -11.86
CA GLN A 80 23.21 -1.81 -12.92
C GLN A 80 23.52 -2.44 -14.28
N GLY A 81 22.64 -2.21 -15.25
CA GLY A 81 22.78 -2.72 -16.62
C GLY A 81 22.01 -4.01 -16.91
N ILE A 82 21.73 -4.85 -15.90
CA ILE A 82 20.84 -6.02 -16.06
C ILE A 82 19.51 -5.85 -15.36
N ASN A 83 19.44 -5.06 -14.29
CA ASN A 83 18.18 -4.71 -13.64
C ASN A 83 17.63 -3.39 -14.19
N GLY A 84 16.31 -3.23 -14.18
CA GLY A 84 15.66 -1.96 -14.48
C GLY A 84 14.18 -1.94 -14.10
N VAL A 85 13.63 -0.74 -13.97
CA VAL A 85 12.23 -0.49 -13.61
C VAL A 85 11.42 -0.17 -14.86
N PHE A 86 10.35 -0.94 -15.09
CA PHE A 86 9.55 -0.89 -16.32
C PHE A 86 8.06 -0.90 -16.04
N LYS A 87 7.29 -0.24 -16.91
CA LYS A 87 5.82 -0.28 -16.92
C LYS A 87 5.26 -1.57 -17.52
N ARG A 88 6.10 -2.34 -18.20
CA ARG A 88 5.73 -3.57 -18.91
C ARG A 88 6.52 -4.76 -18.37
N GLN A 89 5.80 -5.83 -18.07
CA GLN A 89 6.39 -7.11 -17.68
C GLN A 89 7.22 -7.69 -18.83
N PHE A 90 8.36 -8.31 -18.51
CA PHE A 90 9.27 -8.96 -19.47
C PHE A 90 9.69 -8.07 -20.67
N SER A 91 9.96 -6.78 -20.42
CA SER A 91 10.49 -5.87 -21.44
C SER A 91 11.72 -5.13 -20.92
N PHE A 92 12.75 -5.01 -21.76
CA PHE A 92 13.91 -4.17 -21.46
C PHE A 92 14.03 -2.94 -22.38
N ALA A 93 13.02 -2.71 -23.22
CA ALA A 93 12.99 -1.61 -24.18
C ALA A 93 12.92 -0.25 -23.47
N SER A 94 13.68 0.74 -23.97
CA SER A 94 13.73 2.08 -23.37
C SER A 94 12.36 2.77 -23.28
N LYS A 95 11.45 2.50 -24.22
CA LYS A 95 10.08 3.05 -24.22
C LYS A 95 9.21 2.56 -23.06
N ASP A 96 9.54 1.39 -22.52
CA ASP A 96 8.79 0.76 -21.43
C ASP A 96 9.40 1.12 -20.05
N ARG A 97 10.53 1.85 -20.01
CA ARG A 97 11.15 2.32 -18.77
C ARG A 97 10.29 3.37 -18.08
N VAL A 98 10.33 3.38 -16.75
CA VAL A 98 9.67 4.42 -15.95
C VAL A 98 10.54 5.69 -15.95
N ALA A 99 10.01 6.78 -16.51
CA ALA A 99 10.77 8.03 -16.66
C ALA A 99 11.08 8.76 -15.34
N GLY A 100 10.32 8.49 -14.27
CA GLY A 100 10.44 9.18 -12.98
C GLY A 100 11.10 8.37 -11.86
N LEU A 101 11.44 7.11 -12.09
CA LEU A 101 12.02 6.22 -11.08
C LEU A 101 13.13 5.40 -11.71
N ASP A 102 14.38 5.77 -11.42
CA ASP A 102 15.54 4.97 -11.80
C ASP A 102 15.79 3.82 -10.81
N LEU A 103 16.65 2.89 -11.22
CA LEU A 103 16.98 1.70 -10.42
C LEU A 103 17.62 2.07 -9.08
N LEU A 104 18.49 3.08 -9.04
CA LEU A 104 19.19 3.49 -7.81
C LEU A 104 18.22 4.08 -6.78
N SER A 105 17.26 4.88 -7.25
CA SER A 105 16.21 5.47 -6.42
C SER A 105 15.26 4.40 -5.89
N PHE A 106 14.92 3.41 -6.72
CA PHE A 106 14.14 2.25 -6.27
C PHE A 106 14.93 1.41 -5.25
N GLU A 107 16.21 1.13 -5.50
CA GLU A 107 17.07 0.38 -4.59
C GLU A 107 17.19 1.08 -3.22
N ASP A 108 17.45 2.39 -3.20
CA ASP A 108 17.51 3.16 -1.94
C ASP A 108 16.18 3.09 -1.19
N LEU A 109 15.05 3.20 -1.90
CA LEU A 109 13.72 3.04 -1.31
C LEU A 109 13.54 1.66 -0.65
N VAL A 110 13.89 0.58 -1.36
CA VAL A 110 13.81 -0.79 -0.83
C VAL A 110 14.74 -0.95 0.38
N VAL A 111 15.97 -0.46 0.32
CA VAL A 111 16.92 -0.46 1.45
C VAL A 111 16.32 0.22 2.67
N GLN A 112 15.67 1.36 2.50
CA GLN A 112 15.05 2.10 3.60
C GLN A 112 13.85 1.37 4.20
N ILE A 113 12.99 0.77 3.36
CA ILE A 113 11.85 -0.04 3.81
C ILE A 113 12.32 -1.28 4.56
N VAL A 114 13.30 -2.02 4.01
CA VAL A 114 13.87 -3.20 4.68
C VAL A 114 14.44 -2.78 6.04
N ARG A 115 15.31 -1.77 6.09
CA ARG A 115 15.91 -1.31 7.35
C ARG A 115 14.87 -0.90 8.38
N VAL A 116 13.85 -0.15 7.97
CA VAL A 116 12.84 0.29 8.94
C VAL A 116 12.05 -0.89 9.46
N LEU A 117 11.64 -1.84 8.63
CA LEU A 117 10.83 -2.99 9.05
C LEU A 117 11.62 -4.06 9.80
N THR A 118 12.90 -4.27 9.51
CA THR A 118 13.72 -5.32 10.15
C THR A 118 14.49 -4.84 11.38
N SER A 119 14.65 -3.52 11.55
CA SER A 119 15.21 -2.95 12.79
C SER A 119 14.37 -3.28 14.02
N THR A 120 14.98 -3.41 15.19
CA THR A 120 14.28 -3.74 16.44
C THR A 120 13.27 -2.65 16.88
N PRO A 121 12.03 -3.00 17.28
CA PRO A 121 11.42 -4.33 17.14
C PRO A 121 11.17 -4.65 15.67
N SER A 122 11.54 -5.85 15.20
CA SER A 122 11.36 -6.23 13.79
C SER A 122 9.89 -6.50 13.48
N VAL A 123 9.53 -6.41 12.21
CA VAL A 123 8.23 -6.82 11.70
C VAL A 123 8.00 -8.31 12.00
N ASN A 124 6.76 -8.67 12.35
CA ASN A 124 6.42 -10.06 12.57
C ASN A 124 6.27 -10.81 11.24
N LEU A 125 7.26 -11.63 10.88
CA LEU A 125 7.24 -12.47 9.67
C LEU A 125 6.36 -13.73 9.79
N SER A 126 5.75 -13.98 10.95
CA SER A 126 4.84 -15.11 11.12
C SER A 126 3.60 -14.93 10.26
N LYS A 127 3.08 -16.04 9.71
CA LYS A 127 1.77 -16.04 9.04
C LYS A 127 0.69 -15.77 10.08
N ARG A 128 0.13 -14.57 10.07
CA ARG A 128 -0.96 -14.15 10.96
C ARG A 128 -2.28 -14.08 10.23
N SER A 129 -3.34 -14.58 10.83
CA SER A 129 -4.69 -14.51 10.28
C SER A 129 -5.49 -13.44 10.99
N VAL A 130 -6.48 -12.86 10.31
CA VAL A 130 -7.50 -12.05 10.97
C VAL A 130 -8.32 -13.01 11.83
N LYS A 131 -8.47 -12.70 13.12
CA LYS A 131 -9.32 -13.48 14.02
C LYS A 131 -10.79 -13.37 13.57
N SER A 132 -11.62 -14.32 13.99
CA SER A 132 -13.06 -14.17 13.77
C SER A 132 -13.56 -12.93 14.52
N LEU A 133 -14.14 -11.98 13.78
CA LEU A 133 -14.66 -10.72 14.29
C LEU A 133 -16.15 -10.63 13.99
N SER A 134 -16.90 -10.02 14.91
CA SER A 134 -18.25 -9.52 14.65
C SER A 134 -18.20 -8.13 14.01
N PHE A 135 -19.28 -7.75 13.33
CA PHE A 135 -19.42 -6.41 12.79
C PHE A 135 -19.34 -5.34 13.90
N GLU A 136 -19.95 -5.60 15.06
CA GLU A 136 -19.95 -4.71 16.22
C GLU A 136 -18.55 -4.48 16.80
N GLU A 137 -17.66 -5.47 16.74
CA GLU A 137 -16.26 -5.31 17.15
C GLU A 137 -15.51 -4.36 16.21
N VAL A 138 -15.69 -4.51 14.90
CA VAL A 138 -15.06 -3.63 13.90
C VAL A 138 -15.62 -2.22 14.00
N HIS A 139 -16.95 -2.07 14.06
CA HIS A 139 -17.61 -0.77 14.21
C HIS A 139 -17.14 -0.03 15.45
N ARG A 140 -17.03 -0.72 16.60
CA ARG A 140 -16.54 -0.14 17.85
C ARG A 140 -15.08 0.31 17.75
N ALA A 141 -14.21 -0.48 17.10
CA ALA A 141 -12.82 -0.10 16.90
C ALA A 141 -12.70 1.15 16.01
N VAL A 142 -13.47 1.21 14.92
CA VAL A 142 -13.55 2.39 14.04
C VAL A 142 -14.04 3.61 14.82
N LYS A 143 -15.10 3.47 15.65
CA LYS A 143 -15.62 4.57 16.47
C LYS A 143 -14.61 5.07 17.50
N TYR A 144 -13.86 4.15 18.12
CA TYR A 144 -12.84 4.49 19.11
C TYR A 144 -11.65 5.22 18.45
N GLY A 145 -11.25 4.81 17.25
CA GLY A 145 -10.18 5.47 16.51
C GLY A 145 -10.57 6.82 15.90
N MET A 146 -11.87 7.07 15.70
CA MET A 146 -12.39 8.34 15.17
C MET A 146 -13.55 8.88 16.05
N PRO A 147 -13.28 9.30 17.30
CA PRO A 147 -14.34 9.61 18.27
C PRO A 147 -15.21 10.80 17.88
N GLU A 148 -14.62 11.81 17.22
CA GLU A 148 -15.29 13.06 16.82
C GLU A 148 -16.07 12.95 15.51
N VAL A 149 -15.87 11.87 14.75
CA VAL A 149 -16.52 11.63 13.46
C VAL A 149 -17.81 10.81 13.65
N ASP A 150 -18.88 11.20 12.97
CA ASP A 150 -20.04 10.32 12.79
C ASP A 150 -19.73 9.24 11.75
N ILE A 151 -19.15 8.15 12.22
CA ILE A 151 -18.69 7.04 11.37
C ILE A 151 -19.82 6.37 10.57
N ASN A 152 -21.08 6.56 10.96
CA ASN A 152 -22.23 6.03 10.21
C ASN A 152 -22.53 6.86 8.96
N ALA A 153 -22.00 8.08 8.88
CA ALA A 153 -22.06 8.96 7.73
C ALA A 153 -20.75 8.99 6.93
N VAL A 154 -19.83 8.04 7.17
CA VAL A 154 -18.57 7.91 6.41
C VAL A 154 -18.70 6.76 5.43
N TYR A 155 -18.72 7.09 4.13
CA TYR A 155 -18.80 6.11 3.06
C TYR A 155 -17.49 6.05 2.28
N ILE A 156 -17.00 4.83 2.07
CA ILE A 156 -15.97 4.54 1.09
C ILE A 156 -16.67 4.31 -0.23
N THR A 157 -16.34 5.11 -1.24
CA THR A 157 -16.92 4.97 -2.58
C THR A 157 -15.80 4.78 -3.59
N SER A 158 -15.90 3.70 -4.36
CA SER A 158 -15.05 3.47 -5.53
C SER A 158 -15.78 3.83 -6.81
N PHE A 159 -15.05 4.35 -7.78
CA PHE A 159 -15.59 4.82 -9.04
C PHE A 159 -14.61 4.59 -10.18
N ILE A 160 -15.15 4.47 -11.39
CA ILE A 160 -14.37 4.52 -12.63
C ILE A 160 -14.60 5.86 -13.30
N GLU A 161 -13.57 6.37 -13.96
CA GLU A 161 -13.73 7.49 -14.87
C GLU A 161 -14.08 6.96 -16.26
N ASP A 162 -15.22 7.40 -16.77
CA ASP A 162 -15.67 7.13 -18.11
C ASP A 162 -16.04 8.45 -18.78
N SER A 163 -15.32 8.81 -19.83
CA SER A 163 -15.59 10.01 -20.64
C SER A 163 -15.60 11.33 -19.83
N GLY A 164 -14.79 11.40 -18.76
CA GLY A 164 -14.70 12.57 -17.87
C GLY A 164 -15.75 12.60 -16.76
N GLU A 165 -16.62 11.59 -16.68
CA GLU A 165 -17.58 11.43 -15.58
C GLU A 165 -17.17 10.28 -14.66
N ARG A 166 -17.32 10.48 -13.35
CA ARG A 166 -17.11 9.43 -12.35
C ARG A 166 -18.38 8.59 -12.19
N LYS A 167 -18.30 7.31 -12.58
CA LYS A 167 -19.36 6.33 -12.37
C LYS A 167 -19.06 5.50 -11.13
N VAL A 168 -19.94 5.56 -10.14
CA VAL A 168 -19.80 4.80 -8.90
C VAL A 168 -19.95 3.31 -9.18
N LEU A 169 -18.98 2.51 -8.71
CA LEU A 169 -19.03 1.05 -8.76
C LEU A 169 -19.51 0.46 -7.44
N HIS A 170 -19.01 0.99 -6.33
CA HIS A 170 -19.28 0.47 -5.01
C HIS A 170 -19.33 1.59 -3.98
N SER A 171 -20.21 1.47 -2.99
CA SER A 171 -20.26 2.37 -1.84
C SER A 171 -20.71 1.61 -0.61
N ARG A 172 -19.94 1.67 0.47
CA ARG A 172 -20.26 1.07 1.77
C ARG A 172 -19.88 2.02 2.89
N SER A 173 -20.54 1.88 4.05
CA SER A 173 -20.04 2.58 5.24
C SER A 173 -18.65 2.06 5.59
N LEU A 174 -17.81 2.90 6.21
CA LEU A 174 -16.43 2.52 6.56
C LEU A 174 -16.36 1.23 7.37
N ALA A 175 -17.25 1.07 8.36
CA ALA A 175 -17.28 -0.13 9.20
C ALA A 175 -17.68 -1.39 8.40
N GLU A 176 -18.67 -1.29 7.51
CA GLU A 176 -19.10 -2.42 6.67
C GLU A 176 -18.04 -2.82 5.66
N ASP A 177 -17.39 -1.84 5.04
CA ASP A 177 -16.33 -2.09 4.06
C ASP A 177 -15.14 -2.80 4.71
N LEU A 178 -14.64 -2.24 5.82
CA LEU A 178 -13.53 -2.83 6.57
C LEU A 178 -13.88 -4.23 7.09
N TYR A 179 -15.09 -4.41 7.65
CA TYR A 179 -15.55 -5.72 8.08
C TYR A 179 -15.56 -6.73 6.92
N GLY A 180 -16.03 -6.32 5.75
CA GLY A 180 -16.03 -7.15 4.54
C GLY A 180 -14.65 -7.65 4.16
N TYR A 181 -13.63 -6.79 4.13
CA TYR A 181 -12.24 -7.22 3.86
C TYR A 181 -11.71 -8.17 4.95
N LEU A 182 -11.90 -7.80 6.21
CA LEU A 182 -11.39 -8.58 7.35
C LEU A 182 -12.00 -9.99 7.40
N GLN A 183 -13.26 -10.16 7.03
CA GLN A 183 -13.90 -11.48 6.92
C GLN A 183 -13.24 -12.39 5.89
N HIS A 184 -12.66 -11.82 4.84
CA HIS A 184 -11.92 -12.55 3.80
C HIS A 184 -10.43 -12.68 4.13
N ASN A 185 -10.05 -12.38 5.38
CA ASN A 185 -8.66 -12.40 5.83
C ASN A 185 -7.79 -11.38 5.07
N GLU A 186 -8.37 -10.29 4.59
CA GLU A 186 -7.69 -9.21 3.87
C GLU A 186 -7.62 -7.95 4.74
N ILE A 187 -6.56 -7.15 4.56
CA ILE A 187 -6.40 -5.86 5.22
C ILE A 187 -6.44 -4.79 4.12
N PRO A 188 -7.46 -3.93 4.08
CA PRO A 188 -7.58 -2.95 3.01
C PRO A 188 -6.59 -1.80 3.21
N PHE A 189 -5.99 -1.32 2.11
CA PHE A 189 -5.27 -0.05 2.08
C PHE A 189 -5.99 0.91 1.12
N TYR A 190 -6.49 2.02 1.65
CA TYR A 190 -7.32 2.96 0.88
C TYR A 190 -6.45 4.01 0.22
N HIS A 191 -6.09 3.78 -1.05
CA HIS A 191 -5.25 4.69 -1.84
C HIS A 191 -5.67 4.77 -3.31
N GLY A 192 -5.15 5.77 -4.03
CA GLY A 192 -5.36 5.96 -5.46
C GLY A 192 -6.48 6.95 -5.81
N GLU A 193 -6.64 7.19 -7.11
CA GLU A 193 -7.54 8.23 -7.64
C GLU A 193 -8.99 7.75 -7.84
N HIS A 194 -9.22 6.43 -7.79
CA HIS A 194 -10.51 5.78 -8.07
C HIS A 194 -11.31 5.47 -6.80
N ILE A 195 -10.93 6.06 -5.67
CA ILE A 195 -11.56 5.88 -4.37
C ILE A 195 -11.67 7.22 -3.65
N GLY A 196 -12.76 7.42 -2.94
CA GLY A 196 -12.98 8.63 -2.16
C GLY A 196 -13.79 8.37 -0.91
N VAL A 197 -13.75 9.35 -0.01
CA VAL A 197 -14.53 9.35 1.24
C VAL A 197 -15.65 10.37 1.11
N PHE A 198 -16.89 9.91 1.28
CA PHE A 198 -18.09 10.71 1.06
C PHE A 198 -18.99 10.68 2.29
N SER A 199 -19.76 11.76 2.48
CA SER A 199 -20.80 11.84 3.50
C SER A 199 -22.13 11.23 3.05
N VAL A 200 -22.26 10.90 1.77
CA VAL A 200 -23.46 10.35 1.14
C VAL A 200 -23.08 9.09 0.36
N ALA A 201 -23.80 8.00 0.63
CA ALA A 201 -23.61 6.74 -0.09
C ALA A 201 -23.84 6.92 -1.61
N TYR A 202 -23.10 6.15 -2.39
CA TYR A 202 -23.19 6.10 -3.86
C TYR A 202 -23.04 7.47 -4.53
N SER A 203 -22.18 8.34 -3.98
CA SER A 203 -21.87 9.62 -4.59
C SER A 203 -20.42 9.73 -5.04
N ALA A 204 -20.21 10.41 -6.16
CA ALA A 204 -18.90 10.82 -6.65
C ALA A 204 -18.82 12.35 -6.86
N LYS A 205 -19.77 13.10 -6.28
CA LYS A 205 -19.83 14.55 -6.40
C LYS A 205 -18.95 15.21 -5.34
N ASP A 206 -18.20 16.24 -5.73
CA ASP A 206 -17.30 16.96 -4.81
C ASP A 206 -18.05 17.58 -3.62
N GLU A 207 -19.30 18.04 -3.82
CA GLU A 207 -20.16 18.59 -2.75
C GLU A 207 -20.52 17.56 -1.64
N HIS A 208 -20.39 16.27 -1.94
CA HIS A 208 -20.66 15.19 -0.99
C HIS A 208 -19.36 14.57 -0.43
N MET A 209 -18.18 15.09 -0.80
CA MET A 209 -16.93 14.64 -0.20
C MET A 209 -16.95 14.91 1.31
N HIS A 210 -16.45 13.96 2.08
CA HIS A 210 -16.43 14.11 3.53
C HIS A 210 -15.45 15.21 3.94
N THR A 211 -15.93 16.22 4.66
CA THR A 211 -15.16 17.45 4.92
C THR A 211 -14.08 17.29 5.98
N GLN A 212 -14.18 16.26 6.83
CA GLN A 212 -13.28 16.04 7.96
C GLN A 212 -12.40 14.78 7.83
N VAL A 213 -12.68 13.92 6.84
CA VAL A 213 -12.06 12.59 6.76
C VAL A 213 -11.59 12.36 5.34
N THR A 214 -10.32 12.05 5.22
CA THR A 214 -9.66 11.71 3.96
C THR A 214 -9.36 10.22 3.90
N THR A 215 -8.99 9.72 2.71
CA THR A 215 -8.49 8.35 2.55
C THR A 215 -7.22 8.09 3.37
N GLN A 216 -6.40 9.11 3.60
CA GLN A 216 -5.21 9.02 4.44
C GLN A 216 -5.57 8.82 5.92
N ASP A 217 -6.58 9.51 6.42
CA ASP A 217 -7.06 9.34 7.80
C ASP A 217 -7.59 7.93 8.03
N ILE A 218 -8.33 7.39 7.05
CA ILE A 218 -8.85 6.02 7.10
C ILE A 218 -7.72 4.99 7.03
N SER A 219 -6.76 5.18 6.13
CA SER A 219 -5.58 4.30 6.06
C SER A 219 -4.79 4.31 7.37
N ARG A 220 -4.66 5.47 8.02
CA ARG A 220 -4.03 5.58 9.35
C ARG A 220 -4.83 4.82 10.41
N LEU A 221 -6.16 4.99 10.43
CA LEU A 221 -7.04 4.24 11.32
C LEU A 221 -6.82 2.73 11.16
N VAL A 222 -6.80 2.22 9.93
CA VAL A 222 -6.60 0.78 9.65
C VAL A 222 -5.25 0.31 10.21
N ILE A 223 -4.17 1.05 9.98
CA ILE A 223 -2.83 0.74 10.53
C ILE A 223 -2.87 0.62 12.05
N ASP A 224 -3.64 1.48 12.72
CA ASP A 224 -3.69 1.55 14.17
C ASP A 224 -4.53 0.41 14.78
N ILE A 225 -5.65 0.00 14.16
CA ILE A 225 -6.57 -1.00 14.73
C ILE A 225 -6.29 -2.45 14.31
N VAL A 226 -5.75 -2.67 13.11
CA VAL A 226 -5.53 -4.03 12.56
C VAL A 226 -4.60 -4.90 13.42
N PRO A 227 -3.54 -4.38 14.06
CA PRO A 227 -2.70 -5.19 14.94
C PRO A 227 -3.48 -5.98 16.01
N ASP A 228 -4.59 -5.42 16.52
CA ASP A 228 -5.44 -6.04 17.54
C ASP A 228 -6.39 -7.12 16.97
N PHE A 229 -6.49 -7.19 15.65
CA PHE A 229 -7.32 -8.16 14.92
C PHE A 229 -6.54 -9.36 14.41
N LEU A 230 -5.21 -9.33 14.49
CA LEU A 230 -4.34 -10.40 14.01
C LEU A 230 -4.03 -11.42 15.12
N ILE A 231 -4.10 -12.71 14.78
CA ILE A 231 -3.70 -13.84 15.63
C ILE A 231 -2.61 -14.68 14.95
#